data_AF-A0A4R3ZCC8-F1
#
_entry.id   AF-A0A4R3ZCC8-F1
#
_cell.length_a   1.000
_cell.length_b   1.000
_cell.length_c   1.000
_cell.angle_alpha   90.00
_cell.angle_beta   90.00
_cell.angle_gamma   90.00
#
_symmetry.space_group_name_H-M   'P 1'
#
loop_
_entity.id
_entity.type
_entity.pdbx_description
1 polymer ?
#
loop_
_entity_poly.entity_id
_entity_poly.type
_entity_poly.pdbx_seq_one_letter_code
_entity_poly.pdbx_strand_id
1 'polypeptide(L)' 'MKSEELTRKAEEDISALIAKKVAELRKKTGQEVSEIEFIPHETMTGLDGYEVKIKLM' A
#
# COMPACT_ATOMS: atom_id res chain seq x y z
N MET A 1 16.44 14.47 11.52
CA MET A 1 15.21 14.65 10.72
C MET A 1 14.08 14.85 11.69
N LYS A 2 13.28 15.89 11.52
CA LYS A 2 12.09 16.12 12.37
C LYS A 2 11.10 14.98 12.11
N SER A 3 10.34 14.56 13.13
CA SER A 3 9.39 13.43 13.00
C SER A 3 8.47 13.58 11.79
N GLU A 4 8.05 14.79 11.47
CA GLU A 4 7.21 15.13 10.31
C GLU A 4 7.87 14.83 8.97
N GLU A 5 9.18 15.08 8.84
CA GLU A 5 9.93 14.80 7.60
C GLU A 5 10.04 13.28 7.37
N LEU A 6 10.17 12.50 8.45
CA LEU A 6 10.21 11.04 8.37
C LEU A 6 8.82 10.48 8.01
N THR A 7 7.75 11.00 8.61
CA THR A 7 6.37 10.61 8.29
C THR A 7 6.07 10.90 6.82
N ARG A 8 6.36 12.12 6.35
CA ARG A 8 6.11 12.51 4.96
C ARG A 8 6.90 11.64 3.98
N LYS A 9 8.17 11.35 4.29
CA LYS A 9 8.98 10.47 3.45
C LYS A 9 8.38 9.05 3.38
N ALA A 10 7.92 8.51 4.51
CA ALA A 10 7.27 7.21 4.53
C ALA A 10 5.96 7.19 3.72
N GLU A 11 5.14 8.23 3.80
CA GLU A 11 3.93 8.38 2.99
C GLU A 11 4.23 8.42 1.48
N GLU A 12 5.26 9.19 1.09
CA GLU A 12 5.73 9.28 -0.30
C GLU A 12 6.24 7.91 -0.80
N ASP A 13 7.05 7.21 0.00
CA ASP A 13 7.61 5.89 -0.33
C ASP A 13 6.50 4.83 -0.47
N ILE A 14 5.51 4.81 0.44
CA ILE A 14 4.37 3.88 0.39
C ILE A 14 3.51 4.14 -0.85
N SER A 15 3.20 5.41 -1.14
CA SER A 15 2.42 5.81 -2.31
C SER A 15 3.10 5.39 -3.62
N ALA A 16 4.41 5.63 -3.74
CA ALA A 16 5.20 5.23 -4.90
C ALA A 16 5.21 3.70 -5.09
N LEU A 17 5.30 2.95 -4.00
CA LEU A 17 5.25 1.49 -4.03
C LEU A 17 3.89 0.97 -4.51
N ILE A 18 2.79 1.52 -3.99
CA ILE A 18 1.42 1.14 -4.40
C ILE A 18 1.23 1.42 -5.89
N ALA A 19 1.59 2.62 -6.37
CA ALA A 19 1.46 2.99 -7.78
C ALA A 19 2.25 2.04 -8.70
N LYS A 20 3.48 1.71 -8.32
CA LYS A 20 4.30 0.74 -9.04
C LYS A 20 3.63 -0.64 -9.11
N LYS A 21 3.07 -1.12 -8.00
CA LYS A 21 2.42 -2.44 -7.93
C LYS A 21 1.12 -2.50 -8.74
N VAL A 22 0.32 -1.44 -8.75
CA VAL A 22 -0.87 -1.33 -9.60
C VAL A 22 -0.48 -1.39 -11.09
N ALA A 23 0.55 -0.65 -11.51
CA ALA A 23 1.03 -0.71 -12.89
C ALA A 23 1.59 -2.09 -13.27
N GLU A 24 2.32 -2.75 -12.38
CA GLU A 24 2.79 -4.13 -12.56
C GLU A 24 1.62 -5.11 -12.71
N LEU A 25 0.57 -4.98 -11.89
CA LEU A 25 -0.62 -5.84 -11.94
C LEU A 25 -1.37 -5.67 -13.26
N ARG A 26 -1.61 -4.43 -13.68
CA ARG A 26 -2.23 -4.12 -14.98
C ARG A 26 -1.45 -4.71 -16.14
N LYS A 27 -0.12 -4.58 -16.12
CA LYS A 27 0.76 -5.14 -17.16
C LYS A 27 0.72 -6.67 -17.20
N LYS A 28 0.58 -7.33 -16.05
CA LYS A 28 0.58 -8.80 -15.95
C LYS A 28 -0.78 -9.43 -16.26
N THR A 29 -1.86 -8.81 -15.81
CA THR A 29 -3.22 -9.38 -15.87
C THR A 29 -4.05 -8.81 -17.00
N GLY A 30 -3.70 -7.62 -17.52
CA GLY A 30 -4.53 -6.87 -18.46
C GLY A 30 -5.77 -6.24 -17.82
N GLN A 31 -6.01 -6.48 -16.52
CA GLN A 31 -7.15 -5.97 -15.77
C GLN A 31 -6.77 -4.70 -15.01
N GLU A 32 -7.74 -3.80 -14.85
CA GLU A 32 -7.59 -2.63 -14.00
C GLU A 32 -7.87 -2.99 -12.54
N VAL A 33 -7.17 -2.33 -11.62
CA VAL A 33 -7.47 -2.42 -10.19
C VAL A 33 -8.70 -1.58 -9.89
N SER A 34 -9.77 -2.19 -9.38
CA SER A 34 -11.00 -1.50 -9.00
C SER A 34 -10.99 -1.04 -7.54
N GLU A 35 -10.36 -1.81 -6.66
CA GLU A 35 -10.36 -1.54 -5.22
C GLU A 35 -9.10 -2.11 -4.56
N ILE A 36 -8.57 -1.37 -3.59
CA ILE A 36 -7.51 -1.84 -2.68
C ILE A 36 -8.04 -1.65 -1.26
N GLU A 37 -8.22 -2.76 -0.55
CA GLU A 37 -8.64 -2.78 0.84
C GLU A 37 -7.42 -3.00 1.73
N PHE A 38 -7.23 -2.13 2.72
CA PHE A 38 -6.18 -2.23 3.73
C PHE A 38 -6.79 -2.67 5.06
N ILE A 39 -6.39 -3.84 5.54
CA ILE A 39 -6.91 -4.45 6.75
C ILE A 39 -5.82 -4.35 7.82
N PRO A 40 -6.04 -3.62 8.93
CA PRO A 40 -5.05 -3.51 10.00
C PRO A 40 -4.63 -4.89 10.51
N HIS A 41 -3.32 -5.12 10.57
CA HIS A 41 -2.72 -6.27 11.19
C HIS A 41 -2.15 -5.85 12.56
N GLU A 42 -2.84 -6.27 13.62
CA GLU A 42 -2.49 -5.92 14.98
C GLU A 42 -1.82 -7.10 15.70
N THR A 43 -0.79 -6.79 16.46
CA THR A 43 -0.08 -7.72 17.34
C THR A 43 -0.28 -7.29 18.81
N MET A 44 0.19 -8.12 19.76
CA MET A 44 0.17 -7.73 21.17
C MET A 44 0.99 -6.45 21.47
N THR A 45 1.86 -6.03 20.54
CA THR A 45 2.68 -4.80 20.62
C THR A 45 2.08 -3.60 19.88
N GLY A 46 0.90 -3.74 19.27
CA GLY A 46 0.21 -2.69 18.52
C GLY A 46 0.13 -2.96 17.02
N LEU A 47 -0.12 -1.91 16.24
CA LEU A 47 -0.23 -1.99 14.78
C LEU A 47 1.13 -2.38 14.18
N ASP A 48 1.17 -3.56 13.56
CA ASP A 48 2.37 -4.09 12.91
C ASP A 48 2.36 -3.80 11.40
N GLY A 49 1.17 -3.73 10.80
CA GLY A 49 1.04 -3.37 9.39
C GLY A 49 -0.39 -3.45 8.88
N TYR A 50 -0.52 -3.60 7.57
CA TYR A 50 -1.80 -3.83 6.91
C TYR A 50 -1.70 -5.01 5.94
N GLU A 51 -2.65 -5.93 6.04
CA GLU A 51 -2.91 -6.88 4.96
C GLU A 51 -3.63 -6.15 3.82
N VAL A 52 -3.30 -6.51 2.58
CA VAL A 52 -3.83 -5.82 1.39
C VAL A 52 -4.61 -6.80 0.52
N LYS A 53 -5.87 -6.48 0.26
CA LYS A 53 -6.69 -7.20 -0.73
C LYS A 53 -6.91 -6.31 -1.95
N ILE A 54 -6.68 -6.87 -3.14
CA ILE A 54 -6.80 -6.14 -4.41
C ILE A 54 -7.92 -6.78 -5.22
N LYS A 55 -8.90 -5.99 -5.66
CA LYS A 55 -9.93 -6.40 -6.61
C LYS A 55 -9.55 -5.92 -8.00
N LEU A 56 -9.71 -6.82 -8.98
CA LEU A 56 -9.50 -6.57 -10.40
C LEU A 56 -10.86 -6.55 -11.12
N MET A 57 -10.98 -5.78 -12.20
CA MET A 57 -12.17 -5.75 -13.07
C MET A 57 -12.17 -6.83 -14.15
#